data_AF-A0A7X2D963-F1
#
_entry.id   AF-A0A7X2D963-F1
#
_cell.length_a   1.000
_cell.length_b   1.000
_cell.length_c   1.000
_cell.angle_alpha   90.00
_cell.angle_beta   90.00
_cell.angle_gamma   90.00
#
_symmetry.space_group_name_H-M   'P 1'
#
loop_
_entity.id
_entity.type
_entity.pdbx_description
1 polymer ?
#
loop_
_entity_poly.entity_id
_entity_poly.type
_entity_poly.pdbx_seq_one_letter_code
_entity_poly.pdbx_strand_id
1 'polypeptide(L)'
;MSPPVYTHRLSATEIKAGFIMILKGSLKLFPPPGEKFTLHVKRKEFQVRIHKVSCKCRGPDKPHFHWYLDASEFINLIPSKAKTEVTLFKVKEGVYQLEVLK
;
A
#
# COMPACT_ATOMS: atom_id res chain seq x y z
N MET A 1 1.78 4.70 20.39
CA MET A 1 1.71 4.33 18.97
C MET A 1 0.39 3.61 18.74
N SER A 2 -0.36 3.96 17.69
CA SER A 2 -1.51 3.15 17.27
C SER A 2 -1.06 1.74 16.92
N PRO A 3 -1.90 0.70 17.06
CA PRO A 3 -1.57 -0.64 16.59
C PRO A 3 -1.39 -0.67 15.07
N PRO A 4 -0.57 -1.60 14.53
CA PRO A 4 -0.43 -1.77 13.10
C PRO A 4 -1.77 -2.20 12.50
N VAL A 5 -2.14 -1.62 11.36
CA VAL A 5 -3.36 -2.00 10.63
C VAL A 5 -3.07 -2.86 9.42
N TYR A 6 -1.89 -2.73 8.81
CA TYR A 6 -1.52 -3.56 7.67
C TYR A 6 -0.01 -3.70 7.58
N THR A 7 0.46 -4.93 7.51
CA THR A 7 1.88 -5.24 7.28
C THR A 7 2.00 -6.01 5.98
N HIS A 8 2.97 -5.62 5.17
CA HIS A 8 3.18 -6.22 3.86
C HIS A 8 4.65 -6.25 3.49
N ARG A 9 5.09 -7.41 3.00
CA ARG A 9 6.45 -7.61 2.50
C ARG A 9 6.48 -7.27 1.01
N LEU A 10 7.28 -6.25 0.66
CA LEU A 10 7.40 -5.78 -0.71
C LEU A 10 8.17 -6.78 -1.57
N SER A 11 7.61 -7.05 -2.75
CA SER A 11 8.30 -7.71 -3.84
C SER A 11 9.23 -6.75 -4.59
N ALA A 12 10.19 -7.31 -5.33
CA ALA A 12 11.04 -6.52 -6.20
C ALA A 12 10.23 -5.77 -7.29
N THR A 13 9.13 -6.38 -7.76
CA THR A 13 8.23 -5.78 -8.75
C THR A 13 7.53 -4.55 -8.18
N GLU A 14 6.99 -4.64 -6.96
CA GLU A 14 6.35 -3.52 -6.26
C GLU A 14 7.28 -2.33 -6.09
N ILE A 15 8.51 -2.58 -5.62
CA ILE A 15 9.53 -1.54 -5.45
C ILE A 15 9.89 -0.91 -6.79
N LYS A 16 10.15 -1.73 -7.82
CA LYS A 16 10.54 -1.24 -9.15
C LYS A 16 9.43 -0.44 -9.83
N ALA A 17 8.18 -0.87 -9.66
CA ALA A 17 7.03 -0.25 -10.32
C ALA A 17 6.36 0.86 -9.48
N GLY A 18 6.77 1.07 -8.23
CA GLY A 18 6.26 2.15 -7.40
C GLY A 18 4.83 1.92 -6.88
N PHE A 19 4.50 0.69 -6.47
CA PHE A 19 3.20 0.41 -5.85
C PHE A 19 3.34 -0.55 -4.67
N ILE A 20 2.33 -0.58 -3.80
CA ILE A 20 2.22 -1.53 -2.69
C ILE A 20 0.91 -2.28 -2.84
N MET A 21 0.94 -3.60 -2.98
CA MET A 21 -0.27 -4.40 -3.12
C MET A 21 -1.04 -4.43 -1.80
N ILE A 22 -2.36 -4.25 -1.89
CA ILE A 22 -3.28 -4.34 -0.77
C ILE A 22 -4.13 -5.60 -0.94
N LEU A 23 -4.07 -6.51 0.03
CA LEU A 23 -4.85 -7.73 -0.01
C LEU A 23 -6.35 -7.43 0.13
N LYS A 24 -7.19 -8.17 -0.61
CA LYS A 24 -8.66 -7.99 -0.61
C LYS A 24 -9.26 -7.99 0.80
N GLY A 25 -8.80 -8.89 1.67
CA GLY A 25 -9.30 -9.02 3.05
C GLY A 25 -8.94 -7.83 3.96
N SER A 26 -7.98 -7.01 3.54
CA SER A 26 -7.47 -5.87 4.30
C SER A 26 -8.06 -4.53 3.84
N LEU A 27 -8.86 -4.51 2.77
CA LEU A 27 -9.47 -3.28 2.24
C LEU A 27 -10.32 -2.53 3.27
N LYS A 28 -10.98 -3.25 4.18
CA LYS A 28 -11.80 -2.66 5.26
C LYS A 28 -11.01 -1.81 6.27
N LEU A 29 -9.67 -1.85 6.20
CA LEU A 29 -8.76 -1.14 7.10
C LEU A 29 -8.37 0.24 6.54
N PHE A 30 -8.78 0.53 5.31
CA PHE A 30 -8.47 1.74 4.56
C PHE A 30 -9.76 2.46 4.16
N PRO A 31 -9.67 3.75 3.77
CA PRO A 31 -10.72 4.41 3.04
C PRO A 31 -11.08 3.64 1.77
N PRO A 32 -12.33 3.75 1.27
CA PRO A 32 -12.77 3.05 0.07
C PRO A 32 -11.82 3.25 -1.13
N PRO A 33 -11.58 2.21 -1.95
CA PRO A 33 -10.76 2.36 -3.15
C PRO A 33 -11.25 3.51 -4.04
N GLY A 34 -10.33 4.38 -4.46
CA GLY A 34 -10.60 5.61 -5.19
C GLY A 34 -10.59 6.88 -4.34
N GLU A 35 -10.87 6.77 -3.04
CA GLU A 35 -10.82 7.90 -2.11
C GLU A 35 -9.38 8.23 -1.71
N LYS A 36 -9.10 9.54 -1.59
CA LYS A 36 -7.79 10.04 -1.17
C LYS A 36 -7.67 10.03 0.35
N PHE A 37 -6.47 9.78 0.83
CA PHE A 37 -6.14 9.88 2.25
C PHE A 37 -4.69 10.31 2.44
N THR A 38 -4.40 10.80 3.65
CA THR A 38 -3.07 11.28 4.01
C THR A 38 -2.19 10.12 4.46
N LEU A 39 -1.01 10.02 3.87
CA LEU A 39 0.03 9.08 4.29
C LEU A 39 1.30 9.81 4.69
N HIS A 40 1.75 9.56 5.92
CA HIS A 40 3.05 10.01 6.41
C HIS A 40 4.09 8.92 6.15
N VAL A 41 5.17 9.31 5.47
CA VAL A 41 6.32 8.43 5.19
C VAL A 41 7.58 9.18 5.63
N LYS A 42 8.28 8.62 6.64
CA LYS A 42 9.37 9.33 7.34
C LYS A 42 8.87 10.69 7.86
N ARG A 43 9.40 11.81 7.36
CA ARG A 43 9.04 13.19 7.74
C ARG A 43 8.25 13.93 6.65
N LYS A 44 7.72 13.20 5.68
CA LYS A 44 7.00 13.76 4.53
C LYS A 44 5.56 13.27 4.52
N GLU A 45 4.69 14.10 3.99
CA GLU A 45 3.26 13.84 3.81
C GLU A 45 2.94 13.66 2.33
N PHE A 46 2.08 12.70 2.03
CA PHE A 46 1.61 12.38 0.68
C PHE A 46 0.09 12.23 0.67
N GLN A 47 -0.53 12.65 -0.44
CA GLN A 47 -1.94 12.37 -0.73
C GLN A 47 -2.02 11.14 -1.63
N VAL A 48 -2.51 10.03 -1.09
CA VAL A 48 -2.49 8.73 -1.76
C VAL A 48 -3.90 8.16 -1.87
N ARG A 49 -4.07 7.12 -2.67
CA ARG A 49 -5.34 6.37 -2.77
C ARG A 49 -5.08 4.92 -3.12
N ILE A 50 -6.02 4.05 -2.75
CA ILE A 50 -6.02 2.66 -3.21
C ILE A 50 -6.73 2.57 -4.56
N HIS A 51 -6.04 2.03 -5.55
CA HIS A 51 -6.58 1.74 -6.86
C HIS A 51 -7.14 0.32 -6.92
N LYS A 52 -8.19 0.13 -7.72
CA LYS A 52 -8.76 -1.18 -8.08
C LYS A 52 -8.54 -1.40 -9.57
N VAL A 53 -7.87 -2.48 -9.96
CA VAL A 53 -7.60 -2.82 -11.36
C VAL A 53 -8.08 -4.23 -11.68
N SER A 54 -8.74 -4.41 -12.82
CA SER A 54 -9.12 -5.73 -13.32
C SER A 54 -7.87 -6.47 -13.80
N CYS A 55 -7.62 -7.69 -13.29
CA CYS A 55 -6.58 -8.58 -13.77
C CYS A 55 -7.20 -9.76 -14.52
N LYS A 56 -6.55 -10.16 -15.63
CA LYS A 56 -6.84 -11.40 -16.36
C LYS A 56 -5.84 -12.51 -16.05
N CYS A 57 -5.00 -12.33 -15.02
CA CYS A 57 -3.89 -13.23 -14.71
C CYS A 57 -4.32 -14.65 -14.26
N ARG A 58 -5.61 -14.87 -13.97
CA ARG A 58 -6.18 -16.21 -13.72
C ARG A 58 -6.87 -16.83 -14.94
N GLY A 59 -6.69 -16.25 -16.12
CA GLY A 59 -7.40 -16.59 -17.35
C GLY A 59 -8.65 -15.74 -17.56
N PRO A 60 -9.18 -15.70 -18.80
CA PRO A 60 -10.33 -14.87 -19.16
C PRO A 60 -11.61 -15.27 -18.40
N ASP A 61 -11.75 -16.55 -18.03
CA ASP A 61 -12.94 -17.09 -17.36
C ASP A 61 -12.95 -16.88 -15.85
N LYS A 62 -11.89 -16.29 -15.28
CA LYS A 62 -11.76 -16.00 -13.84
C LYS A 62 -11.37 -14.54 -13.63
N PRO A 63 -12.25 -13.58 -13.99
CA PRO A 63 -11.98 -12.17 -13.77
C PRO A 63 -11.80 -11.91 -12.27
N HIS A 64 -10.69 -11.29 -11.89
CA HIS A 64 -10.48 -10.83 -10.53
C HIS A 64 -9.88 -9.43 -10.52
N PHE A 65 -9.86 -8.83 -9.33
CA PHE A 65 -9.32 -7.49 -9.14
C PHE A 65 -8.06 -7.57 -8.27
N HIS A 66 -7.11 -6.70 -8.58
CA HIS A 66 -6.03 -6.35 -7.68
C HIS A 66 -6.29 -4.97 -7.09
N TRP A 67 -5.80 -4.79 -5.87
CA TRP A 67 -5.79 -3.50 -5.20
C TRP A 67 -4.38 -3.12 -4.87
N TYR A 68 -4.03 -1.86 -5.10
CA TYR A 68 -2.71 -1.35 -4.78
C TYR A 68 -2.79 0.10 -4.33
N LEU A 69 -1.88 0.47 -3.45
CA LEU A 69 -1.57 1.85 -3.11
C LEU A 69 -0.54 2.36 -4.13
N ASP A 70 -0.83 3.50 -4.78
CA ASP A 70 0.17 4.19 -5.58
C ASP A 70 1.25 4.74 -4.65
N ALA A 71 2.49 4.29 -4.88
CA ALA A 71 3.65 4.68 -4.11
C ALA A 71 4.69 5.43 -4.95
N SER A 72 4.38 5.77 -6.20
CA SER A 72 5.33 6.37 -7.15
C SER A 72 6.03 7.62 -6.59
N GLU A 73 5.33 8.43 -5.80
CA GLU A 73 5.86 9.65 -5.18
C GLU A 73 6.79 9.42 -3.98
N PHE A 74 6.72 8.25 -3.32
CA PHE A 74 7.46 8.00 -2.08
C PHE A 74 8.22 6.67 -2.03
N ILE A 75 8.14 5.81 -3.05
CA ILE A 75 8.76 4.48 -3.05
C ILE A 75 10.28 4.58 -2.86
N ASN A 76 10.90 5.64 -3.39
CA ASN A 76 12.33 5.92 -3.23
C ASN A 76 12.73 6.26 -1.77
N LEU A 77 11.76 6.54 -0.90
CA LEU A 77 12.00 6.73 0.54
C LEU A 77 12.05 5.39 1.29
N ILE A 78 11.57 4.31 0.68
CA ILE A 78 11.57 2.96 1.25
C ILE A 78 12.88 2.25 0.83
N PRO A 79 13.61 1.60 1.75
CA PRO A 79 14.80 0.85 1.40
C PRO A 79 14.51 -0.26 0.39
N SER A 80 15.25 -0.29 -0.71
CA SER A 80 15.15 -1.31 -1.76
C SER A 80 16.00 -2.55 -1.42
N LYS A 81 15.77 -3.14 -0.25
CA LYS A 81 16.50 -4.35 0.21
C LYS A 81 15.66 -5.61 -0.02
N ALA A 82 16.32 -6.76 -0.09
CA ALA A 82 15.63 -8.03 -0.03
C ALA A 82 14.83 -8.10 1.28
N LYS A 83 13.56 -8.53 1.18
CA LYS A 83 12.65 -8.71 2.32
C LYS A 83 12.20 -7.43 3.02
N THR A 84 12.25 -6.26 2.38
CA THR A 84 11.67 -5.04 2.95
C THR A 84 10.20 -5.26 3.34
N GLU A 85 9.90 -5.02 4.61
CA GLU A 85 8.55 -5.08 5.15
C GLU A 85 8.09 -3.67 5.53
N VAL A 86 6.91 -3.31 5.07
CA VAL A 86 6.26 -2.04 5.41
C VAL A 86 5.06 -2.30 6.28
N THR A 87 4.88 -1.44 7.29
CA THR A 87 3.73 -1.48 8.19
C THR A 87 3.05 -0.13 8.17
N LEU A 88 1.74 -0.15 7.91
CA LEU A 88 0.86 1.00 8.04
C LEU A 88 0.20 1.01 9.41
N PHE A 89 0.18 2.18 10.03
CA PHE A 89 -0.48 2.48 11.29
C PHE A 89 -1.56 3.52 11.02
N LYS A 90 -2.78 3.30 11.49
CA LYS A 90 -3.83 4.30 11.42
C LYS A 90 -3.65 5.29 12.56
N VAL A 91 -3.26 6.52 12.23
CA VAL A 91 -3.08 7.60 13.22
C VAL A 91 -4.44 8.14 13.65
N LYS A 92 -5.29 8.41 12.67
CA LYS A 92 -6.70 8.78 12.82
C LYS A 92 -7.46 8.47 11.53
N GLU A 93 -8.75 8.77 11.47
CA GLU A 93 -9.53 8.58 10.24
C GLU A 93 -8.90 9.34 9.06
N GLY A 94 -8.72 8.64 7.93
CA GLY A 94 -8.08 9.20 6.74
C GLY A 94 -6.59 9.58 6.87
N VAL A 95 -5.91 9.26 7.99
CA VAL A 95 -4.48 9.58 8.19
C VAL A 95 -3.71 8.37 8.68
N TYR A 96 -2.69 8.00 7.91
CA TYR A 96 -1.88 6.81 8.13
C TYR A 96 -0.40 7.16 8.21
N GLN A 97 0.37 6.37 8.95
CA GLN A 97 1.82 6.41 8.99
C GLN A 97 2.36 5.10 8.39
N LEU A 98 3.30 5.19 7.46
CA LEU A 98 4.06 4.05 6.96
C LEU A 98 5.43 4.02 7.64
N GLU A 99 5.77 2.86 8.17
CA GLU A 99 7.10 2.57 8.71
C GLU A 99 7.69 1.33 8.02
N VAL A 100 9.01 1.28 7.96
CA VAL A 100 9.75 0.11 7.46
C VAL A 100 10.30 -0.61 8.68
N LEU A 101 9.85 -1.85 8.90
CA LEU A 101 10.38 -2.68 9.96
C LEU A 101 11.72 -3.28 9.50
N LYS A 102 12.67 -3.37 10.44
CA LYS A 102 14.03 -3.89 10.19
C LYS A 102 14.06 -5.41 10.26
#